data_AF-A1BMA9-F1
#
_entry.id   AF-A1BMA9-F1
#
_cell.length_a   1.000
_cell.length_b   1.000
_cell.length_c   1.000
_cell.angle_alpha   90.00
_cell.angle_beta   90.00
_cell.angle_gamma   90.00
#
_symmetry.space_group_name_H-M   'P 1'
#
loop_
_entity.id
_entity.type
_entity.pdbx_description
1 polymer ?
#
loop_
_entity_poly.entity_id
_entity_poly.type
_entity_poly.pdbx_seq_one_letter_code
_entity_poly.pdbx_strand_id
1 'polypeptide(L)' 'VDFARSAALHHNMTSVIFSLEMSKNELAQRIISAETNIPLAAMRRAEDITQERWNILNNLQDKLQNAP' A
#
# COMPACT_ATOMS: atom_id res chain seq x y z
N VAL A 1 1.74 -5.12 9.56
CA VAL A 1 2.24 -3.96 8.76
C VAL A 1 1.49 -2.68 9.10
N ASP A 2 0.28 -2.79 9.69
CA ASP A 2 -0.59 -1.65 10.00
C ASP A 2 -0.03 -0.63 10.98
N PHE A 3 0.74 -1.06 11.98
CA PHE A 3 1.36 -0.12 12.92
C PHE A 3 2.38 0.78 12.21
N ALA A 4 3.24 0.20 11.37
CA ALA A 4 4.26 0.94 10.62
C ALA A 4 3.63 1.78 9.51
N ARG A 5 2.57 1.27 8.86
CA ARG A 5 1.74 2.03 7.93
C ARG A 5 1.17 3.27 8.61
N SER A 6 0.53 3.11 9.77
CA SER A 6 -0.06 4.22 10.52
C SER A 6 0.99 5.23 11.00
N ALA A 7 2.11 4.74 11.53
CA ALA A 7 3.22 5.58 11.96
C ALA A 7 3.79 6.43 10.82
N ALA A 8 4.05 5.84 9.64
CA ALA A 8 4.62 6.55 8.49
C ALA A 8 3.61 7.46 7.78
N LEU A 9 2.38 6.98 7.53
CA LEU A 9 1.39 7.71 6.72
C LEU A 9 0.50 8.67 7.52
N HIS A 10 0.15 8.36 8.77
CA HIS A 10 -0.71 9.22 9.60
C HIS A 10 0.07 10.07 10.61
N HIS A 11 1.17 9.55 11.14
CA HIS A 11 1.97 10.24 12.16
C HIS A 11 3.31 10.78 11.65
N ASN A 12 3.62 10.58 10.36
CA ASN A 12 4.84 11.07 9.72
C ASN A 12 6.13 10.65 10.45
N MET A 13 6.09 9.47 11.08
CA MET A 13 7.19 8.87 11.82
C MET A 13 7.92 7.86 10.94
N THR A 14 9.22 8.08 10.73
CA THR A 14 10.07 7.17 9.97
C THR A 14 9.97 5.74 10.50
N SER A 15 9.58 4.83 9.60
CA SER A 15 9.31 3.44 9.94
C SER A 15 10.09 2.49 9.03
N VAL A 16 10.79 1.53 9.62
CA VAL A 16 11.55 0.51 8.87
C VAL A 16 10.93 -0.86 9.11
N ILE A 17 10.69 -1.59 8.03
CA ILE A 17 10.10 -2.92 8.07
C ILE A 17 11.07 -3.91 7.41
N PHE A 18 11.51 -4.90 8.18
CA PHE A 18 12.26 -6.03 7.65
C PHE A 18 11.32 -7.21 7.44
N SER A 19 11.26 -7.73 6.22
CA SER A 19 10.50 -8.94 5.90
C SER A 19 11.43 -10.02 5.38
N LEU A 20 11.37 -11.20 5.99
CA LEU A 20 12.19 -12.36 5.63
C LEU A 20 11.43 -13.37 4.76
N GLU A 21 10.10 -13.32 4.78
CA GLU A 21 9.24 -14.24 4.06
C GLU A 21 8.52 -13.58 2.88
N MET A 22 8.21 -12.29 2.97
CA MET A 22 7.48 -11.56 1.92
C MET A 22 8.41 -10.68 1.11
N SER A 23 8.21 -10.68 -0.19
CA SER A 23 8.87 -9.75 -1.09
C SER A 23 8.43 -8.30 -0.82
N LYS A 24 9.25 -7.33 -1.23
CA LYS A 24 8.90 -5.89 -1.17
C LYS A 24 7.54 -5.60 -1.84
N ASN A 25 7.25 -6.25 -2.97
CA ASN A 25 6.00 -6.06 -3.68
C ASN A 25 4.79 -6.61 -2.93
N GLU A 26 4.89 -7.79 -2.31
CA GLU A 26 3.80 -8.34 -1.49
C GLU A 26 3.51 -7.47 -0.28
N LEU A 27 4.56 -6.93 0.34
CA LEU A 27 4.43 -6.02 1.48
C LEU A 27 3.75 -4.71 1.05
N ALA A 28 4.17 -4.12 -0.06
CA ALA A 28 3.56 -2.90 -0.61
C ALA A 28 2.09 -3.13 -0.99
N GLN A 29 1.77 -4.24 -1.67
CA GLN A 29 0.39 -4.58 -2.02
C GLN A 29 -0.51 -4.75 -0.79
N ARG A 30 0.01 -5.36 0.29
CA ARG A 30 -0.72 -5.46 1.57
C ARG A 30 -0.98 -4.09 2.19
N ILE A 31 0.01 -3.19 2.19
CA ILE A 31 -0.14 -1.82 2.70
C ILE A 31 -1.19 -1.05 1.90
N ILE A 32 -1.10 -1.10 0.57
CA ILE A 32 -2.01 -0.42 -0.34
C ILE A 32 -3.43 -0.97 -0.21
N SER A 33 -3.59 -2.29 -0.14
CA SER A 33 -4.90 -2.93 0.07
C SER A 33 -5.53 -2.52 1.40
N ALA A 34 -4.73 -2.47 2.48
CA ALA A 34 -5.18 -2.04 3.79
C ALA A 34 -5.60 -0.55 3.83
N GLU A 35 -4.93 0.32 3.07
CA GLU A 35 -5.28 1.75 3.01
C GLU A 35 -6.48 2.04 2.10
N THR A 36 -6.55 1.39 0.93
CA THR A 36 -7.58 1.66 -0.09
C THR A 36 -8.86 0.86 0.10
N ASN A 37 -8.85 -0.13 1.00
CA ASN A 37 -9.90 -1.14 1.14
C ASN A 37 -10.20 -1.89 -0.19
N ILE A 38 -9.24 -1.92 -1.12
CA ILE A 38 -9.34 -2.67 -2.37
C ILE A 38 -8.84 -4.10 -2.12
N PRO A 39 -9.59 -5.15 -2.50
CA PRO A 39 -9.15 -6.54 -2.28
C PRO A 39 -7.85 -6.86 -3.00
N LEU A 40 -6.98 -7.66 -2.36
CA LEU A 40 -5.77 -8.21 -2.97
C LEU A 40 -6.04 -8.98 -4.28
N ALA A 41 -7.22 -9.61 -4.41
CA ALA A 41 -7.63 -10.29 -5.64
C ALA A 41 -7.77 -9.31 -6.81
N ALA A 42 -8.32 -8.12 -6.56
CA ALA A 42 -8.44 -7.06 -7.57
C ALA A 42 -7.06 -6.49 -7.93
N MET A 43 -6.11 -6.42 -6.98
CA MET A 43 -4.72 -6.03 -7.29
C MET A 43 -3.99 -7.01 -8.21
N ARG A 44 -4.37 -8.29 -8.20
CA ARG A 44 -3.79 -9.31 -9.08
C ARG A 44 -4.44 -9.35 -10.46
N ARG A 45 -5.68 -8.89 -10.58
CA ARG A 45 -6.44 -8.82 -11.84
C ARG A 45 -6.78 -7.37 -12.15
N ALA A 46 -5.90 -6.73 -12.92
CA ALA A 46 -6.07 -5.35 -13.37
C ALA A 46 -7.42 -5.09 -14.07
N GLU A 47 -8.02 -6.13 -14.65
CA GLU A 47 -9.34 -6.12 -15.31
C GLU A 47 -10.50 -5.82 -14.36
N ASP A 48 -10.37 -6.17 -13.06
CA ASP A 48 -11.39 -5.93 -12.03
C ASP A 48 -11.24 -4.53 -11.37
N ILE A 49 -10.23 -3.75 -11.75
CA ILE A 49 -9.96 -2.42 -11.16
C ILE A 49 -10.64 -1.34 -12.01
N THR A 50 -11.67 -0.70 -11.45
CA THR A 50 -12.30 0.48 -12.06
C THR A 50 -11.30 1.64 -12.16
N GLN A 51 -11.51 2.53 -13.13
CA GLN A 51 -10.62 3.68 -13.35
C GLN A 51 -10.49 4.59 -12.12
N GLU A 52 -11.56 4.71 -11.32
CA GLU A 52 -11.54 5.42 -10.04
C GLU A 52 -10.58 4.77 -9.03
N ARG A 53 -10.61 3.43 -8.91
CA ARG A 53 -9.70 2.68 -8.04
C ARG A 53 -8.25 2.78 -8.51
N TRP A 54 -8.02 2.81 -9.82
CA TRP A 54 -6.70 3.09 -10.40
C TRP A 54 -6.16 4.46 -10.01
N ASN A 55 -7.00 5.50 -9.99
CA ASN A 55 -6.58 6.82 -9.54
C ASN A 55 -6.25 6.85 -8.04
N ILE A 56 -7.03 6.16 -7.21
CA ILE A 56 -6.74 6.04 -5.77
C ILE A 56 -5.40 5.32 -5.56
N LEU A 57 -5.15 4.24 -6.31
CA LEU A 57 -3.90 3.48 -6.28
C LEU A 57 -2.68 4.33 -6.59
N ASN A 58 -2.72 5.08 -7.70
CA ASN A 58 -1.61 5.94 -8.12
C ASN A 58 -1.32 7.03 -7.08
N ASN A 59 -2.36 7.69 -6.56
CA ASN A 59 -2.19 8.69 -5.50
C ASN A 59 -1.56 8.10 -4.23
N LEU A 60 -1.89 6.86 -3.89
CA LEU A 60 -1.35 6.18 -2.71
C LEU A 60 0.09 5.70 -2.91
N GLN A 61 0.41 5.24 -4.12
CA GLN A 61 1.77 4.92 -4.52
C GLN A 61 2.67 6.16 -4.38
N ASP A 62 2.21 7.33 -4.83
CA ASP A 62 2.95 8.59 -4.69
C ASP A 62 3.10 8.99 -3.21
N LYS A 63 2.04 8.86 -2.40
CA LYS A 63 2.14 9.12 -0.96
C LYS A 63 3.15 8.18 -0.27
N LEU A 64 3.17 6.91 -0.63
CA LEU A 64 4.11 5.93 -0.07
C LEU A 64 5.55 6.21 -0.49
N GLN A 65 5.78 6.72 -1.71
CA GLN A 65 7.12 7.13 -2.13
C GLN A 65 7.62 8.37 -1.40
N ASN A 66 6.72 9.27 -1.01
CA ASN A 66 7.05 10.51 -0.31
C ASN A 66 6.95 10.39 1.21
N ALA A 67 6.49 9.26 1.75
CA ALA A 67 6.38 9.03 3.19
C ALA A 67 7.77 8.76 3.82
N PRO A 68 8.03 9.28 5.03
CA PRO A 68 9.33 9.20 5.70
C PRO A 68 9.62 7.86 6.38
#